data_AF-A0A085FS18-F1
#
_entry.id   AF-A0A085FS18-F1
#
_cell.length_a   1.000
_cell.length_b   1.000
_cell.length_c   1.000
_cell.angle_alpha   90.00
_cell.angle_beta   90.00
_cell.angle_gamma   90.00
#
_symmetry.space_group_name_H-M   'P 1'
#
loop_
_entity.id
_entity.type
_entity.pdbx_description
1 polymer ?
#
loop_
_entity_poly.entity_id
_entity_poly.type
_entity_poly.pdbx_seq_one_letter_code
_entity_poly.pdbx_strand_id
1 'polypeptide(L)' 'MNMNKFRYCVLALPLLLSGCLEVEQFPGWLHGEYAGKEDQRHFQQRFHNDRLAWSATVQNRAMKQNEYNRANP' A
#
# COMPACT_ATOMS: atom_id res chain seq x y z
N MET A 1 -39.03 -22.99 -9.99
CA MET A 1 -37.96 -22.24 -10.69
C MET A 1 -37.30 -23.20 -11.69
N ASN A 2 -37.25 -22.88 -12.98
CA ASN A 2 -36.75 -23.81 -14.00
C ASN A 2 -35.24 -24.07 -13.83
N MET A 3 -34.86 -25.33 -13.61
CA MET A 3 -33.50 -25.76 -13.27
C MET A 3 -32.46 -25.36 -14.35
N ASN A 4 -32.89 -25.29 -15.62
CA ASN A 4 -32.05 -24.79 -16.71
C ASN A 4 -31.71 -23.30 -16.57
N LYS A 5 -32.66 -22.47 -16.12
CA LYS A 5 -32.41 -21.04 -15.89
C LYS A 5 -31.39 -20.82 -14.76
N PHE A 6 -31.45 -21.67 -13.73
CA PHE A 6 -30.51 -21.62 -12.60
C PHE A 6 -29.07 -21.96 -13.03
N ARG A 7 -28.89 -22.94 -13.94
CA ARG A 7 -27.58 -23.29 -14.49
C ARG A 7 -26.94 -22.14 -15.28
N TYR A 8 -27.73 -21.41 -16.06
CA TYR A 8 -27.23 -20.24 -16.80
C TYR A 8 -26.83 -19.10 -15.86
N CYS A 9 -27.57 -18.86 -14.77
CA CYS A 9 -27.20 -17.85 -13.77
C CYS A 9 -25.88 -18.19 -13.05
N VAL A 10 -25.66 -19.47 -12.70
CA VAL A 10 -24.42 -19.92 -12.06
C VAL A 10 -23.21 -19.74 -13.00
N LEU A 11 -23.38 -20.03 -14.29
CA LEU A 11 -22.31 -19.87 -15.28
C LEU A 11 -21.99 -18.40 -15.61
N ALA A 12 -22.98 -17.51 -15.52
CA ALA A 12 -22.78 -16.08 -15.79
C ALA A 12 -22.12 -15.32 -14.62
N LEU A 13 -22.22 -15.83 -13.39
CA LEU A 13 -21.70 -15.18 -12.19
C LEU A 13 -20.19 -14.84 -12.24
N PRO A 14 -19.26 -15.75 -12.57
CA PRO A 14 -17.83 -15.43 -12.58
C PRO A 14 -17.44 -14.40 -13.64
N LEU A 15 -18.14 -14.37 -14.78
CA LEU A 15 -17.93 -13.38 -15.84
C LEU A 15 -18.34 -11.96 -15.41
N LEU A 16 -19.33 -11.85 -14.53
CA LEU A 16 -19.74 -10.57 -13.96
C LEU A 16 -18.79 -10.10 -12.84
N LEU A 17 -18.17 -11.03 -12.10
CA LEU A 17 -17.20 -10.67 -11.05
C LEU A 17 -15.82 -10.29 -11.61
N SER A 18 -15.42 -10.79 -12.78
CA SER A 18 -14.09 -10.52 -13.34
C SER A 18 -13.87 -9.08 -13.81
N GLY A 19 -14.93 -8.29 -14.03
CA GLY A 19 -14.83 -6.91 -14.54
C GLY A 19 -14.73 -5.80 -13.49
N CYS A 20 -14.72 -6.12 -12.19
CA CYS A 20 -14.77 -5.09 -11.13
C CYS A 20 -13.40 -4.55 -10.67
N LEU A 21 -12.26 -5.01 -11.21
CA LEU A 21 -10.94 -4.70 -10.65
C LEU A 21 -9.95 -3.99 -11.60
N GLU A 22 -10.38 -3.62 -12.80
CA GLU A 22 -9.56 -2.94 -13.81
C GLU A 22 -9.79 -1.42 -13.75
N VAL A 23 -9.46 -0.82 -12.60
CA VAL A 23 -9.32 0.64 -12.47
C VAL A 23 -7.84 0.94 -12.25
N GLU A 24 -7.34 2.03 -12.81
CA GLU A 24 -6.01 2.54 -12.48
C GLU A 24 -5.91 2.73 -10.96
N GLN A 25 -5.14 1.88 -10.30
CA GLN A 25 -5.00 1.87 -8.84
C GLN A 25 -3.95 2.87 -8.34
N PHE A 26 -3.28 3.59 -9.25
CA PHE A 26 -2.29 4.58 -8.92
C PHE A 26 -2.84 5.99 -9.17
N PRO A 27 -2.51 6.96 -8.30
CA PRO A 27 -2.85 8.35 -8.56
C PRO A 27 -2.09 8.82 -9.81
N GLY A 28 -2.81 9.46 -10.74
CA GLY A 28 -2.19 10.04 -11.93
C GLY A 28 -1.19 11.15 -11.57
N TRP A 29 -0.20 11.38 -12.43
CA TRP A 29 0.75 12.49 -12.24
C TRP A 29 0.19 13.77 -12.89
N LEU A 30 -0.21 14.74 -12.06
CA LEU A 30 -0.82 15.99 -12.49
C LEU A 30 -0.06 17.16 -11.86
N HIS A 31 0.17 18.24 -12.61
CA HIS A 31 0.79 19.48 -12.10
C HIS A 31 2.17 19.30 -11.42
N GLY A 32 2.91 18.24 -11.76
CA GLY A 32 4.24 17.98 -11.18
C GLY A 32 4.22 17.17 -9.88
N GLU A 33 3.07 16.59 -9.52
CA GLU A 33 2.94 15.72 -8.35
C GLU A 33 1.95 14.56 -8.61
N TYR A 34 1.97 13.56 -7.75
CA TYR A 34 0.93 12.53 -7.76
C TYR A 34 -0.39 13.14 -7.28
N ALA A 35 -1.47 12.96 -8.03
CA ALA A 35 -2.83 13.38 -7.70
C ALA A 35 -3.48 12.54 -6.59
N GLY A 36 -2.69 12.22 -5.56
CA GLY A 36 -3.11 11.51 -4.37
C GLY A 36 -3.40 12.46 -3.22
N LYS A 37 -4.00 11.94 -2.15
CA LYS A 37 -4.06 12.64 -0.88
C LYS A 37 -2.64 12.79 -0.33
N GLU A 38 -2.36 13.89 0.37
CA GLU A 38 -1.09 14.02 1.10
C GLU A 38 -0.98 12.90 2.16
N ASP A 39 0.05 12.06 2.00
CA ASP A 39 0.33 10.99 2.94
C ASP A 39 0.88 11.53 4.25
N GLN A 40 0.30 11.06 5.35
CA GLN A 40 0.86 11.38 6.65
C GLN A 40 2.24 10.74 6.80
N ARG A 41 3.22 11.58 7.11
CA ARG A 41 4.60 11.14 7.35
C ARG A 41 4.66 10.34 8.65
N HIS A 42 5.62 9.42 8.75
CA HIS A 42 5.79 8.61 9.96
C HIS A 42 5.96 9.43 11.25
N PHE A 43 6.65 10.58 11.19
CA PHE A 43 6.81 11.46 12.36
C PHE A 43 5.48 12.07 12.84
N GLN A 44 4.52 12.29 11.94
CA GLN A 44 3.20 12.83 12.27
C GLN A 44 2.36 11.76 12.99
N GLN A 45 2.36 10.52 12.50
CA GLN A 45 1.54 9.44 13.04
C GLN A 45 2.11 8.77 14.28
N ARG A 46 3.43 8.55 14.34
CA ARG A 46 4.06 7.69 15.37
C ARG A 46 4.92 8.45 16.37
N PHE A 47 5.26 9.70 16.07
CA PHE A 47 6.14 10.53 16.89
C PHE A 47 5.52 11.86 17.28
N HIS A 48 4.20 12.02 17.14
CA HIS A 48 3.48 13.24 17.56
C HIS A 48 4.08 14.55 17.04
N ASN A 49 4.55 14.55 15.79
CA ASN A 49 5.28 15.64 15.14
C ASN A 49 6.72 15.89 15.63
N ASP A 50 7.26 15.06 16.52
CA ASP A 50 8.68 15.10 16.91
C ASP A 50 9.56 14.49 15.81
N ARG A 51 10.18 15.39 15.04
CA ARG A 51 11.11 15.01 13.96
C ARG A 51 12.45 14.50 14.48
N LEU A 52 12.89 14.92 15.66
CA LEU A 52 14.16 14.50 16.24
C LEU A 52 14.07 13.05 16.74
N ALA A 53 12.99 12.70 17.45
CA ALA A 53 12.74 11.33 17.88
C ALA A 53 12.59 10.38 16.68
N TRP A 54 11.92 10.81 15.61
CA TRP A 54 11.83 10.04 14.37
C TRP A 54 13.21 9.84 13.73
N SER A 55 14.01 10.90 13.59
CA SER A 55 15.37 10.84 13.02
C SER A 55 16.27 9.89 13.81
N ALA A 56 16.27 9.99 15.14
CA ALA A 56 17.03 9.10 16.01
C ALA A 56 16.63 7.63 15.81
N THR A 57 15.33 7.35 15.62
CA THR A 57 14.84 6.00 15.35
C THR A 57 15.35 5.46 14.01
N VAL A 58 15.34 6.28 12.95
CA VAL A 58 15.87 5.91 11.63
C VAL A 58 17.37 5.62 11.70
N GLN A 59 18.14 6.48 12.37
CA GLN A 59 19.57 6.29 12.55
C GLN A 59 19.88 5.02 13.36
N ASN A 60 19.17 4.80 14.48
CA ASN A 60 19.31 3.59 15.28
C ASN A 60 19.02 2.32 14.48
N ARG A 61 18.00 2.35 13.61
CA ARG A 61 17.71 1.23 12.71
C ARG A 61 18.86 1.00 11.73
N ALA A 62 19.34 2.05 11.06
CA ALA A 62 20.44 1.94 10.11
C ALA A 62 21.71 1.37 10.75
N MET A 63 22.08 1.84 11.95
CA MET A 63 23.23 1.32 12.68
C MET A 63 23.08 -0.16 13.05
N LYS A 64 21.88 -0.59 13.46
CA LYS A 64 21.61 -1.99 13.84
C LYS A 64 21.44 -2.94 12.64
N GLN A 65 21.15 -2.39 11.47
CA GLN A 65 21.06 -3.15 10.21
C GLN A 65 22.38 -3.13 9.42
N ASN A 66 23.40 -2.40 9.90
CA ASN A 66 24.70 -2.37 9.25
C ASN A 66 25.40 -3.73 9.41
N GLU A 67 25.37 -4.54 8.36
CA GLU A 67 26.01 -5.87 8.34
C GLU A 67 27.53 -5.80 8.50
N TYR A 68 28.15 -4.67 8.12
CA TYR A 68 29.59 -4.45 8.29
C TYR A 68 30.02 -4.50 9.76
N ASN A 69 29.20 -3.94 10.66
CA ASN A 69 29.44 -4.02 12.10
C ASN A 69 29.03 -5.37 12.70
N ARG A 70 28.19 -6.13 12.00
CA ARG A 70 27.67 -7.43 12.47
C ARG A 70 28.61 -8.59 12.13
N ALA A 71 29.40 -8.44 11.07
CA ALA A 71 30.40 -9.41 10.61
C ALA A 71 31.84 -9.04 11.02
N ASN A 72 32.01 -8.02 11.88
CA ASN A 72 33.32 -7.70 12.42
C ASN A 72 33.78 -8.86 13.35
N PRO A 73 34.98 -9.41 13.16
CA PRO A 73 35.46 -10.60 13.88
C PRO A 73 35.68 -10.37 15.38
#